data_AF-A0A166TTQ9-F1
#
_entry.id   AF-A0A166TTQ9-F1
#
_cell.length_a   1.000
_cell.length_b   1.000
_cell.length_c   1.000
_cell.angle_alpha   90.00
_cell.angle_beta   90.00
_cell.angle_gamma   90.00
#
_symmetry.space_group_name_H-M   'P 1'
#
loop_
_entity.id
_entity.type
_entity.pdbx_description
1 polymer ?
#
loop_
_entity_poly.entity_id
_entity_poly.type
_entity_poly.pdbx_seq_one_letter_code
_entity_poly.pdbx_strand_id
1 'polypeptide(L)'
;LEFHIPYYVWGEETDIRRDIRKQPNGNPWRASTDLSFLLNSKSSGVDGSPTGCLYEAQTSLVVTGPNSSIWTACLLTDTYFRDQMDINDEELLSYHDAARVNDGLYYDPLTSGDHDANIPVWNPREYYCLVLMVRIKRIKEEWVKILYHLKNRIDEYVRGNSNLILIPLY
;
A
#
# COMPACT_ATOMS: atom_id res chain seq x y z
N LEU A 1 -8.77 7.87 -20.84
CA LEU A 1 -7.97 6.66 -20.56
C LEU A 1 -8.03 6.44 -19.06
N GLU A 2 -8.31 5.23 -18.60
CA GLU A 2 -8.44 4.99 -17.17
C GLU A 2 -7.92 3.61 -16.78
N PHE A 3 -7.55 3.46 -15.51
CA PHE A 3 -7.32 2.16 -14.90
C PHE A 3 -7.77 2.21 -13.43
N HIS A 4 -8.14 1.04 -12.91
CA HIS A 4 -8.54 0.84 -11.52
C HIS A 4 -7.93 -0.47 -11.05
N ILE A 5 -6.92 -0.39 -10.19
CA ILE A 5 -6.16 -1.56 -9.73
C ILE A 5 -6.34 -1.69 -8.22
N PRO A 6 -7.10 -2.70 -7.76
CA PRO A 6 -7.05 -3.11 -6.36
C PRO A 6 -5.76 -3.90 -6.09
N TYR A 7 -5.22 -3.74 -4.89
CA TYR A 7 -4.04 -4.47 -4.42
C TYR A 7 -4.09 -4.61 -2.90
N TYR A 8 -3.13 -5.34 -2.33
CA TYR A 8 -3.01 -5.48 -0.89
C TYR A 8 -1.73 -4.83 -0.39
N VAL A 9 -1.77 -4.35 0.84
CA VAL A 9 -0.62 -3.82 1.58
C VAL A 9 -0.49 -4.58 2.89
N TRP A 10 0.75 -4.89 3.26
CA TRP A 10 1.08 -5.51 4.55
C TRP A 10 1.14 -4.45 5.64
N GLY A 11 0.38 -4.65 6.72
CA GLY A 11 0.40 -3.85 7.94
C GLY A 11 0.99 -4.61 9.12
N GLU A 12 1.78 -3.92 9.94
CA GLU A 12 2.37 -4.43 11.19
C GLU A 12 1.89 -3.58 12.39
N GLU A 13 0.61 -3.23 12.43
CA GLU A 13 0.06 -2.41 13.52
C GLU A 13 -0.36 -3.26 14.72
N THR A 14 -0.32 -2.66 15.91
CA THR A 14 -0.88 -3.28 17.13
C THR A 14 -2.41 -3.36 17.06
N ASP A 15 -3.05 -2.38 16.43
CA ASP A 15 -4.50 -2.30 16.25
C ASP A 15 -4.86 -2.32 14.76
N ILE A 16 -5.64 -3.33 14.36
CA ILE A 16 -6.12 -3.47 12.98
C ILE A 16 -7.07 -2.31 12.66
N ARG A 17 -6.68 -1.49 11.69
CA ARG A 17 -7.51 -0.38 11.19
C ARG A 17 -8.55 -0.91 10.23
N ARG A 18 -9.83 -0.74 10.56
CA ARG A 18 -10.94 -1.12 9.67
C ARG A 18 -11.44 0.10 8.91
N ASP A 19 -11.82 -0.10 7.66
CA ASP A 19 -12.43 0.96 6.87
C ASP A 19 -13.77 1.37 7.50
N ILE A 20 -13.85 2.64 7.91
CA ILE A 20 -15.03 3.21 8.55
C ILE A 20 -16.17 3.44 7.55
N ARG A 21 -15.87 3.49 6.24
CA ARG A 21 -16.87 3.65 5.18
C ARG A 21 -17.58 2.31 4.99
N LYS A 22 -18.91 2.35 5.02
CA LYS A 22 -19.75 1.15 4.94
C LYS A 22 -20.57 1.13 3.66
N GLN A 23 -20.70 -0.06 3.09
CA GLN A 23 -21.65 -0.37 2.03
C GLN A 23 -23.08 -0.44 2.61
N PRO A 24 -24.13 -0.42 1.76
CA PRO A 24 -25.52 -0.54 2.23
C PRO A 24 -25.81 -1.82 3.05
N ASN A 25 -25.02 -2.88 2.85
CA ASN A 25 -25.10 -4.13 3.62
C ASN A 25 -24.39 -4.06 4.99
N GLY A 26 -23.78 -2.93 5.35
CA GLY A 26 -23.04 -2.73 6.60
C GLY A 26 -21.58 -3.18 6.56
N ASN A 27 -21.12 -3.83 5.50
CA ASN A 27 -19.72 -4.25 5.35
C ASN A 27 -18.81 -3.04 5.03
N PRO A 28 -17.53 -3.09 5.42
CA PRO A 28 -16.56 -2.08 5.02
C PRO A 28 -16.44 -1.97 3.49
N TRP A 29 -16.11 -0.79 2.98
CA TRP A 29 -15.83 -0.58 1.56
C TRP A 29 -14.58 -1.33 1.10
N ARG A 30 -13.55 -1.39 1.95
CA ARG A 30 -12.33 -2.14 1.73
C ARG A 30 -12.15 -3.25 2.75
N ALA A 31 -11.73 -4.42 2.30
CA ALA A 31 -11.43 -5.53 3.18
C ALA A 31 -10.14 -5.29 3.98
N SER A 32 -10.12 -5.83 5.21
CA SER A 32 -8.90 -6.08 5.96
C SER A 32 -8.90 -7.53 6.43
N THR A 33 -7.76 -8.20 6.31
CA THR A 33 -7.59 -9.61 6.69
C THR A 33 -6.63 -9.69 7.87
N ASP A 34 -7.14 -10.13 9.02
CA ASP A 34 -6.36 -10.37 10.22
C ASP A 34 -5.48 -11.62 10.05
N LEU A 35 -4.17 -11.44 10.24
CA LEU A 35 -3.16 -12.51 10.17
C LEU A 35 -2.51 -12.80 11.55
N SER A 36 -3.12 -12.37 12.66
CA SER A 36 -2.70 -12.71 14.03
C SER A 36 -2.48 -14.20 14.26
N PHE A 37 -3.24 -15.06 13.57
CA PHE A 37 -3.08 -16.51 13.68
C PHE A 37 -1.70 -17.01 13.26
N LEU A 38 -0.99 -16.29 12.37
CA LEU A 38 0.39 -16.61 11.98
C LEU A 38 1.41 -16.17 13.03
N LEU A 39 1.03 -15.26 13.94
CA LEU A 39 1.91 -14.69 14.97
C LEU A 39 1.82 -15.42 16.31
N ASN A 40 0.75 -16.20 16.54
CA ASN A 40 0.48 -16.89 17.80
C ASN A 40 1.36 -18.13 18.07
N SER A 41 2.61 -18.14 17.59
CA SER A 41 3.61 -19.13 17.99
C SER A 41 4.43 -18.61 19.18
N LYS A 42 3.86 -18.73 20.39
CA LYS A 42 4.61 -18.70 21.67
C LYS A 42 5.39 -17.44 22.07
N SER A 43 4.97 -16.22 21.72
CA SER A 43 5.35 -15.06 22.55
C SER A 43 4.26 -14.82 23.59
N SER A 44 4.61 -15.14 24.83
CA SER A 44 3.91 -14.86 26.09
C SER A 44 3.04 -13.61 26.03
N GLY A 45 1.85 -13.66 26.64
CA GLY A 45 0.83 -12.60 26.67
C GLY A 45 1.34 -11.23 27.12
N VAL A 46 2.00 -10.53 26.21
CA VAL A 46 2.31 -9.11 26.29
C VAL A 46 1.33 -8.42 25.36
N ASP A 47 0.32 -7.79 25.96
CA ASP A 47 -0.56 -6.86 25.26
C ASP A 47 0.32 -5.85 24.50
N GLY A 48 0.26 -5.86 23.17
CA GLY A 48 1.01 -4.93 22.31
C GLY A 48 1.98 -5.54 21.28
N SER A 49 2.02 -6.86 21.05
CA SER A 49 2.75 -7.40 19.90
C SER A 49 2.05 -7.01 18.59
N PRO A 50 2.77 -6.51 17.56
CA PRO A 50 2.17 -6.08 16.30
C PRO A 50 1.42 -7.24 15.66
N THR A 51 0.16 -6.99 15.29
CA THR A 51 -0.70 -7.93 14.60
C THR A 51 -0.52 -7.74 13.11
N GLY A 52 -0.20 -8.81 12.39
CA GLY A 52 -0.10 -8.77 10.93
C GLY A 52 -1.49 -8.57 10.35
N CYS A 53 -1.64 -7.64 9.41
CA CYS A 53 -2.88 -7.47 8.65
C CYS A 53 -2.59 -7.27 7.16
N LEU A 54 -3.50 -7.73 6.31
CA LEU A 54 -3.53 -7.34 4.90
C LEU A 54 -4.67 -6.37 4.68
N TYR A 55 -4.35 -5.16 4.23
CA TYR A 55 -5.34 -4.15 3.88
C TYR A 55 -5.54 -4.11 2.38
N GLU A 56 -6.80 -4.16 1.94
CA GLU A 56 -7.16 -3.88 0.55
C GLU A 56 -6.99 -2.39 0.26
N ALA A 57 -6.14 -2.06 -0.71
CA ALA A 57 -5.95 -0.72 -1.24
C ALA A 57 -6.45 -0.65 -2.68
N GLN A 58 -6.67 0.57 -3.18
CA GLN A 58 -7.01 0.76 -4.59
C GLN A 58 -6.35 2.01 -5.16
N THR A 59 -5.76 1.90 -6.34
CA THR A 59 -5.32 3.05 -7.13
C THR A 59 -6.17 3.18 -8.38
N SER A 60 -6.57 4.39 -8.71
CA SER A 60 -7.38 4.70 -9.89
C SER A 60 -6.86 5.95 -10.59
N LEU A 61 -6.61 5.87 -11.89
CA LEU A 61 -6.22 7.02 -12.71
C LEU A 61 -7.28 7.26 -13.77
N VAL A 62 -7.62 8.53 -13.99
CA VAL A 62 -8.38 8.97 -15.16
C VAL A 62 -7.60 10.09 -15.86
N VAL A 63 -7.34 9.91 -17.15
CA VAL A 63 -6.84 10.94 -18.07
C VAL A 63 -7.95 11.31 -19.05
N THR A 64 -8.38 12.56 -19.03
CA THR A 64 -9.53 13.06 -19.80
C THR A 64 -9.26 14.46 -20.37
N GLY A 65 -9.90 14.80 -21.48
CA GLY A 65 -9.72 16.08 -22.15
C GLY A 65 -10.30 16.09 -23.56
N PRO A 66 -10.61 17.28 -24.13
CA PRO A 66 -11.15 17.39 -25.48
C PRO A 66 -10.16 16.96 -26.58
N ASN A 67 -8.85 17.04 -26.34
CA ASN A 67 -7.82 16.65 -27.33
C ASN A 67 -6.45 16.40 -26.66
N SER A 68 -5.43 16.09 -27.47
CA SER A 68 -4.07 15.80 -26.99
C SER A 68 -3.29 17.01 -26.45
N SER A 69 -3.78 18.23 -26.69
CA SER A 69 -3.14 19.47 -26.21
C SER A 69 -3.81 20.03 -24.95
N ILE A 70 -5.07 19.66 -24.71
CA ILE A 70 -5.85 20.12 -23.56
C ILE A 70 -6.42 18.88 -22.88
N TRP A 71 -5.80 18.49 -21.77
CA TRP A 71 -6.19 17.33 -20.99
C TRP A 71 -5.78 17.48 -19.53
N THR A 72 -6.33 16.62 -18.68
CA THR A 72 -6.06 16.55 -17.24
C THR A 72 -5.98 15.09 -16.83
N ALA A 73 -5.11 14.81 -15.87
CA ALA A 73 -4.99 13.52 -15.23
C ALA A 73 -5.31 13.65 -13.73
N CYS A 74 -6.14 12.74 -13.22
CA CYS A 74 -6.48 12.65 -11.80
C CYS A 74 -6.18 11.23 -11.32
N LEU A 75 -5.36 11.12 -10.28
CA LEU A 75 -5.06 9.87 -9.61
C LEU A 75 -5.66 9.87 -8.20
N LEU A 76 -6.32 8.79 -7.84
CA LEU A 76 -6.90 8.55 -6.54
C LEU A 76 -6.33 7.26 -5.98
N THR A 77 -5.67 7.34 -4.83
CA THR A 77 -5.21 6.17 -4.08
C THR A 77 -6.00 6.08 -2.77
N ASP A 78 -6.63 4.94 -2.55
CA ASP A 78 -7.39 4.60 -1.35
C ASP A 78 -6.49 3.81 -0.40
N THR A 79 -5.98 4.50 0.62
CA THR A 79 -5.10 3.96 1.66
C THR A 79 -5.67 4.27 3.04
N TYR A 80 -6.93 3.93 3.27
CA TYR A 80 -7.67 4.23 4.50
C TYR A 80 -6.99 3.77 5.81
N PHE A 81 -6.11 2.77 5.71
CA PHE A 81 -5.37 2.19 6.83
C PHE A 81 -4.10 2.99 7.18
N ARG A 82 -3.63 3.88 6.30
CA ARG A 82 -2.51 4.78 6.60
C ARG A 82 -2.94 5.85 7.60
N ASP A 83 -2.00 6.26 8.45
CA ASP A 83 -2.26 7.33 9.40
C ASP A 83 -2.14 8.66 8.68
N GLN A 84 -3.24 9.41 8.60
CA GLN A 84 -3.23 10.73 7.97
C GLN A 84 -2.37 11.76 8.72
N MET A 85 -1.99 11.46 9.98
CA MET A 85 -1.11 12.29 10.79
C MET A 85 0.32 11.75 10.89
N ASP A 86 0.64 10.62 10.25
CA ASP A 86 2.03 10.15 10.22
C ASP A 86 2.85 11.04 9.29
N ILE A 87 3.66 11.87 9.93
CA ILE A 87 4.57 12.80 9.27
C ILE A 87 5.65 12.10 8.44
N ASN A 88 5.83 10.79 8.59
CA ASN A 88 6.79 9.98 7.86
C ASN A 88 6.14 9.13 6.76
N ASP A 89 4.84 9.30 6.49
CA ASP A 89 4.21 8.59 5.37
C ASP A 89 4.76 9.15 4.04
N GLU A 90 5.70 8.40 3.46
CA GLU A 90 6.38 8.72 2.20
C GLU A 90 5.41 8.96 1.03
N GLU A 91 4.19 8.43 1.10
CA GLU A 91 3.17 8.65 0.08
C GLU A 91 2.42 9.98 0.26
N LEU A 92 2.30 10.47 1.50
CA LEU A 92 1.50 11.65 1.85
C LEU A 92 2.31 12.97 1.85
N LEU A 93 3.56 12.95 2.33
CA LEU A 93 4.31 14.18 2.65
C LEU A 93 5.55 14.43 1.78
N SER A 94 6.14 13.39 1.18
CA SER A 94 7.36 13.58 0.39
C SER A 94 7.14 14.51 -0.83
N TYR A 95 5.93 14.53 -1.43
CA TYR A 95 5.66 15.39 -2.59
C TYR A 95 5.37 16.84 -2.25
N HIS A 96 4.76 17.11 -1.09
CA HIS A 96 4.35 18.46 -0.71
C HIS A 96 5.49 19.28 -0.09
N ASP A 97 6.38 18.65 0.69
CA ASP A 97 7.49 19.35 1.36
C ASP A 97 8.81 19.27 0.58
N ALA A 98 9.06 18.24 -0.24
CA ALA A 98 10.29 18.16 -1.06
C ALA A 98 10.30 19.16 -2.22
N ALA A 99 9.14 19.75 -2.57
CA ALA A 99 9.07 20.91 -3.47
C ALA A 99 9.82 22.15 -2.93
N ARG A 100 10.33 22.11 -1.69
CA ARG A 100 11.07 23.23 -1.07
C ARG A 100 12.54 22.95 -0.74
N VAL A 101 13.11 21.79 -1.10
CA VAL A 101 14.50 21.46 -0.70
C VAL A 101 15.46 21.48 -1.90
N ASN A 102 16.09 22.65 -2.05
CA ASN A 102 17.47 22.90 -2.51
C ASN A 102 17.97 22.56 -3.93
N ASP A 103 17.30 21.74 -4.76
CA ASP A 103 17.91 21.28 -6.05
C ASP A 103 17.18 21.72 -7.34
N GLY A 104 16.08 22.48 -7.25
CA GLY A 104 15.35 23.01 -8.43
C GLY A 104 14.48 21.99 -9.19
N LEU A 105 14.37 20.75 -8.68
CA LEU A 105 13.51 19.70 -9.21
C LEU A 105 12.07 19.86 -8.71
N TYR A 106 11.09 19.71 -9.61
CA TYR A 106 9.67 19.64 -9.26
C TYR A 106 9.20 18.20 -9.43
N TYR A 107 8.62 17.61 -8.40
CA TYR A 107 8.18 16.21 -8.44
C TYR A 107 6.78 16.08 -9.04
N ASP A 108 6.59 15.13 -9.96
CA ASP A 108 5.27 14.77 -10.45
C ASP A 108 4.54 13.88 -9.43
N PRO A 109 3.45 14.37 -8.79
CA PRO A 109 2.74 13.64 -7.75
C PRO A 109 2.03 12.37 -8.26
N LEU A 110 1.61 12.32 -9.53
CA LEU A 110 0.92 11.15 -10.10
C LEU A 110 1.90 9.99 -10.30
N THR A 111 3.17 10.30 -10.57
CA THR A 111 4.27 9.33 -10.55
C THR A 111 4.86 9.14 -9.17
N SER A 112 4.31 9.81 -8.15
CA SER A 112 4.89 9.78 -6.81
C SER A 112 6.39 10.14 -6.86
N GLY A 113 6.72 11.21 -7.58
CA GLY A 113 8.06 11.80 -7.65
C GLY A 113 9.09 11.04 -8.46
N ASP A 114 8.73 9.90 -9.08
CA ASP A 114 9.62 9.16 -9.99
C ASP A 114 9.91 9.96 -11.30
N HIS A 115 9.10 10.97 -11.62
CA HIS A 115 9.26 11.83 -12.81
C HIS A 115 9.42 13.31 -12.45
N ASP A 116 10.35 13.99 -13.14
CA ASP A 116 10.57 15.43 -13.01
C ASP A 116 9.49 16.20 -13.79
N ALA A 117 8.66 16.94 -13.07
CA ALA A 117 7.59 17.76 -13.60
C ALA A 117 8.11 18.93 -14.48
N ASN A 118 9.39 19.29 -14.40
CA ASN A 118 10.00 20.25 -15.34
C ASN A 118 10.17 19.70 -16.76
N ILE A 119 10.07 18.38 -16.94
CA ILE A 119 10.18 17.71 -18.24
C ILE A 119 8.81 17.11 -18.60
N PRO A 120 7.83 17.94 -19.02
CA PRO A 120 6.46 17.49 -19.19
C PRO A 120 6.31 16.51 -20.35
N VAL A 121 5.54 15.43 -20.13
CA VAL A 121 5.10 14.52 -21.18
C VAL A 121 3.80 15.06 -21.77
N TRP A 122 3.89 15.64 -22.96
CA TRP A 122 2.76 16.35 -23.58
C TRP A 122 1.64 15.43 -24.09
N ASN A 123 1.99 14.23 -24.54
CA ASN A 123 1.03 13.30 -25.10
C ASN A 123 0.28 12.58 -23.95
N PRO A 124 -1.06 12.69 -23.86
CA PRO A 124 -1.81 12.09 -22.75
C PRO A 124 -1.73 10.57 -22.70
N ARG A 125 -1.50 9.90 -23.85
CA ARG A 125 -1.33 8.45 -23.90
C ARG A 125 0.02 8.03 -23.34
N GLU A 126 1.08 8.77 -23.67
CA GLU A 126 2.42 8.52 -23.14
C GLU A 126 2.45 8.79 -21.63
N TYR A 127 1.81 9.88 -21.19
CA TYR A 127 1.69 10.20 -19.77
C TYR A 127 0.89 9.15 -19.00
N TYR A 128 -0.24 8.68 -19.57
CA TYR A 128 -1.00 7.56 -19.00
C TYR A 128 -0.13 6.30 -18.82
N CYS A 129 0.65 5.93 -19.84
CA CYS A 129 1.56 4.78 -19.76
C CYS A 129 2.66 4.97 -18.72
N LEU A 130 3.22 6.17 -18.61
CA LEU A 130 4.22 6.51 -17.59
C LEU A 130 3.65 6.29 -16.18
N VAL A 131 2.50 6.89 -15.88
CA VAL A 131 1.87 6.76 -14.56
C VAL A 131 1.49 5.31 -14.28
N LEU A 132 0.93 4.60 -15.26
CA LEU A 132 0.59 3.18 -15.12
C LEU A 132 1.82 2.32 -14.80
N MET A 133 2.93 2.53 -15.52
CA MET A 133 4.19 1.80 -15.30
C MET A 133 4.71 2.00 -13.86
N VAL A 134 4.73 3.26 -13.40
CA VAL A 134 5.17 3.59 -12.04
C VAL A 134 4.25 2.97 -10.98
N ARG A 135 2.94 3.05 -11.17
CA ARG A 135 1.98 2.47 -10.21
C ARG A 135 2.03 0.95 -10.17
N ILE A 136 2.18 0.28 -11.31
CA ILE A 136 2.39 -1.18 -11.35
C ILE A 136 3.68 -1.57 -10.62
N LYS A 137 4.77 -0.81 -10.81
CA LYS A 137 6.04 -1.07 -10.11
C LYS A 137 5.86 -1.02 -8.59
N ARG A 138 5.18 0.02 -8.07
CA ARG A 138 4.90 0.15 -6.63
C ARG A 138 3.99 -0.95 -6.11
N ILE A 139 2.92 -1.28 -6.84
CA ILE A 139 2.04 -2.40 -6.48
C ILE A 139 2.83 -3.71 -6.41
N LYS A 140 3.74 -3.95 -7.36
CA LYS A 140 4.63 -5.12 -7.33
C LYS A 140 5.52 -5.12 -6.09
N GLU A 141 6.06 -3.97 -5.67
CA GLU A 141 6.87 -3.86 -4.46
C GLU A 141 6.06 -4.22 -3.21
N GLU A 142 4.80 -3.79 -3.12
CA GLU A 142 3.88 -4.20 -2.04
C GLU A 142 3.63 -5.71 -2.03
N TRP A 143 3.43 -6.32 -3.21
CA TRP A 143 3.31 -7.78 -3.32
C TRP A 143 4.59 -8.51 -2.87
N VAL A 144 5.77 -7.98 -3.21
CA VAL A 144 7.05 -8.56 -2.77
C VAL A 144 7.18 -8.47 -1.25
N LYS A 145 6.79 -7.35 -0.63
CA LYS A 145 6.75 -7.20 0.83
C LYS A 145 5.83 -8.24 1.45
N ILE A 146 4.60 -8.38 0.96
CA ILE A 146 3.64 -9.38 1.44
C ILE A 146 4.24 -10.78 1.39
N LEU A 147 4.82 -11.18 0.25
CA LEU A 147 5.42 -12.50 0.11
C LEU A 147 6.58 -12.72 1.09
N TYR A 148 7.42 -11.71 1.30
CA TYR A 148 8.52 -11.76 2.26
C TYR A 148 8.01 -11.96 3.69
N HIS A 149 7.10 -11.12 4.16
CA HIS A 149 6.56 -11.22 5.52
C HIS A 149 5.77 -12.52 5.71
N LEU A 150 4.89 -12.88 4.77
CA LEU A 150 4.09 -14.08 4.85
C LEU A 150 4.96 -15.35 4.92
N LYS A 151 5.99 -15.45 4.08
CA LYS A 151 6.92 -16.57 4.11
C LYS A 151 7.63 -16.69 5.46
N ASN A 152 8.18 -15.59 5.96
CA ASN A 152 8.89 -15.58 7.24
C ASN A 152 7.98 -16.01 8.39
N ARG A 153 6.73 -15.51 8.44
CA ARG A 153 5.76 -15.86 9.47
C ARG A 153 5.29 -17.31 9.38
N ILE A 154 5.07 -17.83 8.18
CA ILE A 154 4.74 -19.25 7.98
C ILE A 154 5.89 -20.14 8.46
N ASP A 155 7.14 -19.80 8.10
CA ASP A 155 8.32 -20.55 8.53
C ASP A 155 8.49 -20.53 10.07
N GLU A 156 8.22 -19.39 10.72
CA GLU A 156 8.18 -19.27 12.19
C GLU A 156 7.09 -20.14 12.81
N TYR A 157 5.86 -20.05 12.29
CA TYR A 157 4.72 -20.83 12.74
C TYR A 157 4.97 -22.34 12.65
N VAL A 158 5.49 -22.81 11.51
CA VAL A 158 5.82 -24.23 11.29
C VAL A 158 6.92 -24.70 12.23
N ARG A 159 7.99 -23.91 12.44
CA ARG A 159 9.06 -24.26 13.41
C ARG A 159 8.54 -24.33 14.84
N GLY A 160 7.73 -23.37 15.28
CA GLY A 160 7.20 -23.33 16.64
C GLY A 160 6.19 -24.44 16.93
N ASN A 161 5.42 -24.88 15.92
CA ASN A 161 4.50 -26.01 16.02
C ASN A 161 5.19 -27.36 15.93
N SER A 162 6.29 -27.48 15.18
CA SER A 162 7.09 -28.71 15.12
C SER A 162 7.69 -29.08 16.49
N ASN A 163 7.98 -28.09 17.34
CA ASN A 163 8.45 -28.28 18.72
C ASN A 163 7.35 -28.73 19.71
N LEU A 164 6.07 -28.79 19.31
CA LEU A 164 4.97 -29.29 20.15
C LEU A 164 4.66 -30.78 19.92
N ILE A 165 5.22 -31.39 18.86
CA ILE A 165 5.00 -32.81 18.53
C ILE A 165 6.01 -33.73 19.25
N LEU A 166 7.01 -33.16 19.94
CA LEU A 166 8.06 -33.89 20.67
C LEU A 166 7.87 -33.88 22.19
N ILE A 167 6.63 -33.97 22.71
CA ILE A 167 6.42 -34.34 24.11
C ILE A 167 6.38 -35.87 24.18
N PRO A 168 7.40 -36.54 24.76
CA PRO A 168 7.32 -37.98 24.97
C PRO A 168 6.24 -38.22 26.03
N LEU A 169 5.24 -39.03 25.69
CA LEU A 169 4.37 -39.67 26.67
C LEU A 169 5.20 -40.71 27.44
N TYR A 170 5.75 -40.34 28.59
CA TYR A 170 6.14 -41.27 29.65
C TYR A 170 5.94 -40.65 31.03
#